data_AF-A0A7J9CUK6-F1
#
_entry.id   AF-A0A7J9CUK6-F1
#
_cell.length_a   1.000
_cell.length_b   1.000
_cell.length_c   1.000
_cell.angle_alpha   90.00
_cell.angle_beta   90.00
_cell.angle_gamma   90.00
#
_symmetry.space_group_name_H-M   'P 1'
#
loop_
_entity.id
_entity.type
_entity.pdbx_description
1 polymer ?
#
loop_
_entity_poly.entity_id
_entity_poly.type
_entity_poly.pdbx_seq_one_letter_code
_entity_poly.pdbx_strand_id
1 'polypeptide(L)'
;MAKEIMKTNDIVFSNRTFLASAKIITYKCIDIVFSPYGNYWRNLQKFCTSKLLNATQVASFQSIREKEVLKLIEIINSNEGLVVNMSHKIFSLSYGITMKAAFGKKCKDQEDFISIVTEETKVNFGFFVSEFFSFT
;
A
#
# COMPACT_ATOMS: atom_id res chain seq x y z
N MET A 1 -19.70 -17.44 -6.61
CA MET A 1 -18.35 -17.62 -6.05
C MET A 1 -17.78 -16.37 -5.38
N ALA A 2 -17.37 -15.30 -6.09
CA ALA A 2 -16.74 -14.13 -5.46
C ALA A 2 -17.60 -13.44 -4.37
N LYS A 3 -18.89 -13.22 -4.63
CA LYS A 3 -19.84 -12.64 -3.65
C LYS A 3 -19.98 -13.49 -2.38
N GLU A 4 -19.94 -14.80 -2.54
CA GLU A 4 -20.11 -15.76 -1.45
C GLU A 4 -18.85 -15.83 -0.57
N ILE A 5 -17.68 -15.81 -1.21
CA ILE A 5 -16.38 -15.70 -0.54
C ILE A 5 -16.27 -14.39 0.25
N MET A 6 -16.65 -13.24 -0.34
CA MET A 6 -16.44 -11.93 0.26
C MET A 6 -17.58 -11.46 1.19
N LYS A 7 -18.72 -12.14 1.23
CA LYS A 7 -19.85 -11.77 2.12
C LYS A 7 -20.24 -12.85 3.12
N THR A 8 -20.14 -14.12 2.72
CA THR A 8 -20.62 -15.24 3.54
C THR A 8 -19.46 -15.92 4.26
N ASN A 9 -18.30 -16.00 3.61
CA ASN A 9 -17.10 -16.62 4.16
C ASN A 9 -15.97 -15.60 4.38
N ASP A 10 -16.30 -14.31 4.48
CA ASP A 10 -15.33 -13.22 4.53
C ASP A 10 -14.33 -13.38 5.67
N ILE A 11 -14.77 -13.85 6.84
CA ILE A 11 -13.91 -14.09 7.99
C ILE A 11 -12.86 -15.17 7.72
N VAL A 12 -13.26 -16.29 7.08
CA VAL A 12 -12.35 -17.40 6.75
C VAL A 12 -11.28 -16.94 5.77
N PHE A 13 -11.70 -16.14 4.77
CA PHE A 13 -10.78 -15.64 3.74
C PHE A 13 -10.03 -14.35 4.14
N SER A 14 -10.47 -13.66 5.20
CA SER A 14 -9.78 -12.48 5.74
C SER A 14 -8.65 -12.85 6.69
N ASN A 15 -8.64 -14.10 7.19
CA ASN A 15 -7.57 -14.57 8.05
C ASN A 15 -6.35 -14.89 7.18
N ARG A 16 -5.45 -13.90 7.03
CA ARG A 16 -4.22 -14.06 6.26
C ARG A 16 -3.29 -15.02 7.00
N THR A 17 -2.87 -16.08 6.32
CA THR A 17 -1.87 -17.02 6.80
C THR A 17 -0.57 -16.28 7.10
N PHE A 18 0.12 -16.75 8.13
CA PHE A 18 1.19 -15.99 8.75
C PHE A 18 2.47 -15.99 7.90
N LEU A 19 2.69 -14.94 7.11
CA LEU A 19 3.98 -14.70 6.46
C LEU A 19 5.04 -14.31 7.49
N ALA A 20 6.14 -15.06 7.56
CA ALA A 20 7.24 -14.79 8.50
C ALA A 20 7.88 -13.41 8.26
N SER A 21 7.98 -12.99 6.99
CA SER A 21 8.45 -11.68 6.58
C SER A 21 7.55 -10.54 7.07
N ALA A 22 6.22 -10.68 6.93
CA ALA A 22 5.26 -9.69 7.44
C ALA A 22 5.42 -9.49 8.96
N LYS A 23 5.65 -10.58 9.71
CA LYS A 23 5.96 -10.54 11.15
C LYS A 23 7.09 -9.58 11.51
N ILE A 24 8.14 -9.56 10.67
CA ILE A 24 9.34 -8.76 10.90
C ILE A 24 9.10 -7.33 10.44
N ILE A 25 8.59 -7.15 9.22
CA ILE A 25 8.46 -5.84 8.57
C ILE A 25 7.37 -4.99 9.24
N THR A 26 6.27 -5.59 9.70
CA THR A 26 5.11 -4.86 10.23
C THR A 26 4.91 -5.03 11.73
N TYR A 27 6.02 -5.19 12.47
CA TYR A 27 6.05 -5.21 13.93
C TYR A 27 5.08 -6.25 14.53
N LYS A 28 5.28 -7.53 14.16
CA LYS A 28 4.44 -8.67 14.56
C LYS A 28 3.00 -8.59 14.03
N CYS A 29 2.81 -8.05 12.82
CA CYS A 29 1.50 -7.95 12.17
C CYS A 29 0.48 -7.12 12.99
N ILE A 30 0.89 -5.94 13.45
CA ILE A 30 -0.02 -4.98 14.11
C ILE A 30 -0.46 -3.86 13.15
N ASP A 31 -0.09 -3.94 11.88
CA ASP A 31 -0.46 -2.98 10.86
C ASP A 31 -1.84 -3.27 10.25
N ILE A 32 -2.34 -2.36 9.41
CA ILE A 32 -3.67 -2.49 8.78
C ILE A 32 -3.74 -3.57 7.69
N VAL A 33 -2.61 -3.99 7.12
CA VAL A 33 -2.51 -4.91 5.98
C VAL A 33 -2.41 -6.36 6.45
N PHE A 34 -1.55 -6.65 7.42
CA PHE A 34 -1.25 -8.03 7.85
C PHE A 34 -1.81 -8.42 9.22
N SER A 35 -2.44 -7.50 9.96
CA SER A 35 -3.02 -7.87 11.26
C SER A 35 -4.14 -8.90 11.13
N PRO A 36 -4.13 -9.96 11.97
CA PRO A 36 -5.14 -11.00 11.92
C PRO A 36 -6.53 -10.42 12.20
N TYR A 37 -7.54 -11.04 11.58
CA TYR A 37 -8.90 -10.59 11.73
C TYR A 37 -9.35 -10.64 13.20
N GLY A 38 -9.84 -9.52 13.72
CA GLY A 38 -10.24 -9.42 15.13
C GLY A 38 -10.70 -8.01 15.50
N ASN A 39 -11.03 -7.80 16.78
CA ASN A 39 -11.47 -6.49 17.28
C ASN A 39 -10.45 -5.37 16.99
N TYR A 40 -9.16 -5.68 17.15
CA TYR A 40 -8.08 -4.74 16.87
C TYR A 40 -8.08 -4.30 15.40
N TRP A 41 -7.97 -5.24 14.47
CA TRP A 41 -7.95 -4.95 13.03
C TRP A 41 -9.24 -4.22 12.58
N ARG A 42 -10.43 -4.65 13.05
CA ARG A 42 -11.70 -3.97 12.73
C ARG A 42 -11.71 -2.52 13.21
N ASN A 43 -11.23 -2.26 14.42
CA ASN A 43 -11.16 -0.90 14.96
C ASN A 43 -10.16 -0.04 14.18
N LEU A 44 -8.99 -0.60 13.84
CA LEU A 44 -7.98 0.08 13.02
C LEU A 44 -8.52 0.39 11.62
N GLN A 45 -9.16 -0.58 10.96
CA GLN A 45 -9.77 -0.40 9.64
C GLN A 45 -10.87 0.67 9.68
N LYS A 46 -11.75 0.63 10.68
CA LYS A 46 -12.79 1.66 10.87
C LYS A 46 -12.19 3.04 11.10
N PHE A 47 -11.14 3.14 11.90
CA PHE A 47 -10.43 4.41 12.12
C PHE A 47 -9.84 4.95 10.81
N CYS A 48 -9.06 4.15 10.08
CA CYS A 48 -8.44 4.57 8.83
C CYS A 48 -9.48 4.98 7.78
N THR A 49 -10.51 4.18 7.56
CA THR A 49 -11.55 4.47 6.55
C THR A 49 -12.41 5.68 6.92
N SER A 50 -12.75 5.87 8.19
CA SER A 50 -13.61 6.99 8.61
C SER A 50 -12.86 8.30 8.79
N LYS A 51 -11.58 8.27 9.20
CA LYS A 51 -10.82 9.47 9.56
C LYS A 51 -9.76 9.86 8.53
N LEU A 52 -9.02 8.89 7.99
CA LEU A 52 -7.86 9.16 7.15
C LEU A 52 -8.18 9.06 5.65
N LEU A 53 -8.98 8.07 5.28
CA LEU A 53 -9.25 7.67 3.89
C LEU A 53 -10.72 7.87 3.49
N ASN A 54 -11.43 8.79 4.16
CA ASN A 54 -12.79 9.14 3.76
C ASN A 54 -12.80 10.00 2.48
N ALA A 55 -13.94 10.06 1.80
CA ALA A 55 -14.07 10.76 0.53
C ALA A 55 -13.66 12.24 0.61
N THR A 56 -14.02 12.93 1.71
CA THR A 56 -13.67 14.33 1.94
C THR A 56 -12.15 14.54 2.04
N GLN A 57 -11.45 13.68 2.78
CA GLN A 57 -9.99 13.75 2.89
C GLN A 57 -9.29 13.35 1.60
N VAL A 58 -9.78 12.32 0.91
CA VAL A 58 -9.21 11.96 -0.39
C VAL A 58 -9.40 13.10 -1.41
N ALA A 59 -10.54 13.80 -1.37
CA ALA A 59 -10.77 14.97 -2.21
C ALA A 59 -9.86 16.15 -1.84
N SER A 60 -9.62 16.40 -0.55
CA SER A 60 -8.74 17.51 -0.13
C SER A 60 -7.29 17.35 -0.60
N PHE A 61 -6.82 16.12 -0.84
CA PHE A 61 -5.50 15.83 -1.41
C PHE A 61 -5.41 15.94 -2.94
N GLN A 62 -6.48 16.38 -3.64
CA GLN A 62 -6.48 16.49 -5.10
C GLN A 62 -5.33 17.35 -5.63
N SER A 63 -5.14 18.54 -5.06
CA SER A 63 -4.07 19.46 -5.49
C SER A 63 -2.66 18.87 -5.30
N ILE A 64 -2.47 18.00 -4.29
CA ILE A 64 -1.21 17.29 -4.08
C ILE A 64 -0.99 16.29 -5.21
N ARG A 65 -2.01 15.50 -5.55
CA ARG A 65 -1.93 14.53 -6.65
C ARG A 65 -1.65 15.20 -7.98
N GLU A 66 -2.39 16.24 -8.32
CA GLU A 66 -2.21 16.99 -9.56
C GLU A 66 -0.79 17.54 -9.69
N LYS A 67 -0.27 18.17 -8.63
CA LYS A 67 1.10 18.70 -8.62
C LYS A 67 2.17 17.63 -8.79
N GLU A 68 2.01 16.46 -8.18
CA GLU A 68 3.00 15.39 -8.32
C GLU A 68 2.90 14.68 -9.67
N VAL A 69 1.69 14.53 -10.23
CA VAL A 69 1.49 13.98 -11.59
C VAL A 69 2.04 14.92 -12.66
N LEU A 70 1.81 16.23 -12.54
CA LEU A 70 2.36 17.22 -13.48
C LEU A 70 3.89 17.15 -13.53
N LYS A 71 4.56 17.05 -12.38
CA LYS A 71 6.01 16.85 -12.32
C LYS A 71 6.46 15.57 -13.02
N LEU A 72 5.70 14.48 -12.86
CA LEU A 72 6.02 13.24 -13.56
C LEU A 72 5.92 13.43 -15.08
N ILE A 73 4.88 14.11 -15.55
CA ILE A 73 4.70 14.42 -16.98
C ILE A 73 5.86 15.29 -17.49
N GLU A 74 6.25 16.33 -16.77
CA GLU A 74 7.40 17.17 -17.11
C GLU A 74 8.71 16.36 -17.22
N ILE A 75 8.94 15.44 -16.29
CA ILE A 75 10.09 14.53 -16.33
C ILE A 75 10.04 13.64 -17.58
N ILE A 76 8.88 13.05 -17.88
CA ILE A 76 8.73 12.18 -19.06
C ILE A 76 8.98 12.96 -20.34
N ASN A 77 8.37 14.15 -20.49
CA ASN A 77 8.56 15.01 -21.66
C ASN A 77 10.02 15.45 -21.82
N SER A 78 10.70 15.75 -20.71
CA SER A 78 12.13 16.14 -20.74
C SER A 78 13.07 14.99 -21.09
N ASN A 79 12.59 13.74 -21.06
CA ASN A 79 13.34 12.54 -21.42
C ASN A 79 12.83 11.95 -22.75
N GLU A 80 12.27 12.77 -23.64
CA GLU A 80 11.83 12.34 -24.96
C GLU A 80 12.98 11.65 -25.72
N GLY A 81 12.70 10.47 -26.27
CA GLY A 81 13.69 9.64 -26.97
C GLY A 81 14.66 8.87 -26.06
N LEU A 82 14.58 9.00 -24.74
CA LEU A 82 15.40 8.27 -23.78
C LEU A 82 14.64 7.11 -23.12
N VAL A 83 15.38 6.09 -22.69
CA VAL A 83 14.82 4.98 -21.90
C VAL A 83 14.61 5.45 -20.46
N VAL A 84 13.36 5.40 -19.99
CA VAL A 84 12.97 5.81 -18.63
C VAL A 84 12.48 4.62 -17.83
N ASN A 85 12.98 4.45 -16.60
CA ASN A 85 12.46 3.46 -15.66
C ASN A 85 11.12 3.95 -15.07
N MET A 86 10.01 3.55 -15.68
CA MET A 86 8.67 3.94 -15.25
C MET A 86 8.28 3.42 -13.87
N SER A 87 8.74 2.22 -13.48
CA SER A 87 8.48 1.68 -12.14
C SER A 87 9.05 2.58 -11.05
N HIS A 88 10.31 3.01 -11.20
CA HIS A 88 10.94 3.97 -10.28
C HIS A 88 10.18 5.29 -10.22
N LYS A 89 9.77 5.82 -11.38
CA LYS A 89 8.99 7.06 -11.45
C LYS A 89 7.62 6.95 -10.77
N ILE A 90 6.93 5.81 -10.89
CA ILE A 90 5.64 5.55 -10.23
C ILE A 90 5.82 5.44 -8.71
N PHE A 91 6.88 4.78 -8.24
CA PHE A 91 7.17 4.72 -6.79
C PHE A 91 7.53 6.10 -6.23
N SER A 92 8.30 6.90 -6.97
CA SER A 92 8.62 8.29 -6.62
C SER A 92 7.36 9.17 -6.56
N LEU A 93 6.43 9.02 -7.52
CA LEU A 93 5.13 9.68 -7.51
C LEU A 93 4.32 9.29 -6.25
N SER A 94 4.21 7.98 -5.98
CA SER A 94 3.48 7.44 -4.83
C SER A 94 4.06 7.95 -3.50
N TYR A 95 5.38 7.97 -3.36
CA TYR A 95 6.07 8.54 -2.21
C TYR A 95 5.76 10.04 -2.06
N GLY A 96 5.85 10.79 -3.16
CA GLY A 96 5.62 12.23 -3.16
C GLY A 96 4.20 12.61 -2.73
N ILE A 97 3.19 11.88 -3.22
CA ILE A 97 1.80 12.04 -2.81
C ILE A 97 1.62 11.68 -1.34
N THR A 98 2.11 10.51 -0.93
CA THR A 98 1.91 9.99 0.44
C THR A 98 2.58 10.88 1.47
N MET A 99 3.84 11.27 1.26
CA MET A 99 4.58 12.11 2.21
C MET A 99 3.94 13.48 2.40
N LYS A 100 3.46 14.09 1.31
CA LYS A 100 2.75 15.36 1.39
C LYS A 100 1.36 15.24 2.03
N ALA A 101 0.63 14.18 1.71
CA ALA A 101 -0.70 13.96 2.28
C ALA A 101 -0.63 13.64 3.79
N ALA A 102 0.33 12.82 4.20
CA ALA A 102 0.48 12.37 5.59
C ALA A 102 1.27 13.34 6.48
N PHE A 103 2.33 13.95 5.95
CA PHE A 103 3.29 14.76 6.74
C PHE A 103 3.42 16.20 6.27
N GLY A 104 2.69 16.62 5.22
CA GLY A 104 2.73 17.98 4.68
C GLY A 104 3.99 18.33 3.88
N LYS A 105 5.01 17.47 3.85
CA LYS A 105 6.29 17.71 3.17
C LYS A 105 6.94 16.41 2.69
N LYS A 106 7.86 16.51 1.72
CA LYS A 106 8.72 15.38 1.33
C LYS A 106 9.90 15.27 2.30
N CYS A 107 10.35 14.04 2.57
CA CYS A 107 11.60 13.75 3.27
C CYS A 107 12.69 13.33 2.28
N LYS A 108 13.95 13.32 2.73
CA LYS A 108 15.12 12.97 1.90
C LYS A 108 15.21 11.47 1.60
N ASP A 109 14.42 10.66 2.29
CA ASP A 109 14.53 9.20 2.32
C ASP A 109 13.73 8.54 1.17
N GLN A 110 13.58 9.23 0.03
CA GLN A 110 12.80 8.73 -1.10
C GLN A 110 13.38 7.44 -1.66
N GLU A 111 14.69 7.41 -1.89
CA GLU A 111 15.34 6.25 -2.50
C GLU A 111 15.35 5.05 -1.53
N ASP A 112 15.53 5.29 -0.23
CA ASP A 112 15.38 4.26 0.81
C ASP A 112 13.96 3.69 0.82
N PHE A 113 12.94 4.54 0.74
CA PHE A 113 11.56 4.11 0.63
C PHE A 113 11.32 3.24 -0.61
N ILE A 114 11.80 3.67 -1.78
CA ILE A 114 11.64 2.91 -3.03
C ILE A 114 12.34 1.56 -2.93
N SER A 115 13.53 1.51 -2.34
CA SER A 115 14.28 0.26 -2.11
C SER A 115 13.49 -0.67 -1.19
N ILE A 116 13.05 -0.18 -0.03
CA ILE A 116 12.30 -0.96 0.96
C ILE A 116 11.01 -1.52 0.35
N VAL A 117 10.22 -0.69 -0.35
CA VAL A 117 8.97 -1.15 -0.98
C VAL A 117 9.23 -2.17 -2.09
N THR A 118 10.31 -2.01 -2.84
CA THR A 118 10.69 -2.97 -3.90
C THR A 118 11.14 -4.31 -3.31
N GLU A 119 11.84 -4.31 -2.18
CA GLU A 119 12.23 -5.53 -1.47
C GLU A 119 11.04 -6.18 -0.76
N GLU A 120 10.23 -5.38 -0.07
CA GLU A 120 9.00 -5.84 0.58
C GLU A 120 8.09 -6.54 -0.43
N THR A 121 7.88 -5.94 -1.60
CA THR A 121 7.01 -6.52 -2.62
C THR A 121 7.50 -7.87 -3.11
N LYS A 122 8.82 -8.06 -3.29
CA LYS A 122 9.41 -9.35 -3.66
C LYS A 122 9.22 -10.42 -2.59
N VAL A 123 9.31 -10.03 -1.32
CA VAL A 123 9.26 -10.98 -0.20
C VAL A 123 7.82 -11.31 0.20
N ASN A 124 6.90 -10.34 0.18
CA ASN A 124 5.53 -10.49 0.68
C ASN A 124 4.50 -10.89 -0.39
N PHE A 125 4.72 -10.58 -1.67
CA PHE A 125 3.76 -10.89 -2.75
C PHE A 125 4.09 -12.19 -3.52
N GLY A 126 4.86 -13.09 -2.90
CA GLY A 126 4.93 -14.49 -3.32
C GLY A 126 3.56 -15.15 -3.12
N PHE A 127 2.69 -15.06 -4.12
CA PHE A 127 1.32 -15.60 -4.06
C PHE A 127 1.35 -17.13 -3.98
N PHE A 128 1.15 -17.69 -2.78
CA PHE A 128 0.92 -19.13 -2.61
C PHE A 128 -0.51 -19.39 -2.14
N VAL A 129 -1.36 -19.87 -3.07
CA VAL A 129 -2.73 -20.34 -2.76
C VAL A 129 -2.72 -21.44 -1.69
N SER A 130 -1.62 -22.21 -1.60
CA SER A 130 -1.41 -23.22 -0.58
C SER A 130 -1.37 -22.67 0.84
N GLU A 131 -1.18 -21.36 1.04
CA GLU A 131 -1.26 -20.75 2.36
C GLU A 131 -2.72 -20.59 2.83
N PHE A 132 -3.71 -20.50 1.93
CA PHE A 132 -5.12 -20.36 2.31
C PHE A 132 -5.78 -21.65 2.80
N PHE A 133 -5.26 -22.80 2.37
CA PHE A 133 -5.81 -24.10 2.72
C PHE A 133 -4.79 -24.85 3.58
N SER A 134 -4.88 -24.69 4.90
CA SER A 134 -4.32 -25.68 5.80
C SER A 134 -5.06 -26.99 5.54
N PHE A 135 -4.45 -27.91 4.79
CA PHE A 135 -4.90 -29.30 4.76
C PHE A 135 -4.66 -29.86 6.17
N THR A 136 -5.69 -29.81 6.99
CA THR A 136 -5.82 -30.62 8.21
C THR A 136 -7.09 -31.44 8.08
#